data_AF-M7AXL7-F1
#
_entry.id   AF-M7AXL7-F1
#
_cell.length_a   1.000
_cell.length_b   1.000
_cell.length_c   1.000
_cell.angle_alpha   90.00
_cell.angle_beta   90.00
_cell.angle_gamma   90.00
#
_symmetry.space_group_name_H-M   'P 1'
#
loop_
_entity.id
_entity.type
_entity.pdbx_description
1 polymer ?
#
loop_
_entity_poly.entity_id
_entity_poly.type
_entity_poly.pdbx_seq_one_letter_code
_entity_poly.pdbx_strand_id
1 'polypeptide(L)'
;MDFIDHVPEEKKQQFTAIVSEGQIISHTALQAVLDMANTAARSTATAVMMRRGSWLSSSSFPREVQSNTEDLPFAGDKLYASITNDILHSMKDSRATLWSLGIQTPSDQKATI
;
A
#
# COMPACT_ATOMS: atom_id res chain seq x y z
N MET A 1 -8.05 44.82 4.37
CA MET A 1 -9.24 45.27 3.63
C MET A 1 -10.22 44.11 3.68
N ASP A 2 -11.22 44.20 4.54
CA ASP A 2 -12.22 43.15 4.70
C ASP A 2 -13.26 43.32 3.58
N PHE A 3 -13.47 42.28 2.77
CA PHE A 3 -14.40 42.34 1.63
C PHE A 3 -15.84 42.62 2.11
N ILE A 4 -16.15 42.21 3.34
CA ILE A 4 -17.43 42.42 4.01
C ILE A 4 -17.75 43.91 4.19
N ASP A 5 -16.74 44.77 4.36
CA ASP A 5 -16.94 46.22 4.56
C ASP A 5 -17.51 46.92 3.31
N HIS A 6 -17.36 46.30 2.14
CA HIS A 6 -17.83 46.82 0.85
C HIS A 6 -19.18 46.23 0.42
N VAL A 7 -19.74 45.29 1.21
CA VAL A 7 -21.05 44.70 0.94
C VAL A 7 -22.14 45.63 1.50
N PRO A 8 -23.20 45.95 0.71
CA PRO A 8 -24.33 46.73 1.21
C PRO A 8 -24.94 46.10 2.47
N GLU A 9 -25.29 46.92 3.46
CA GLU A 9 -25.74 46.44 4.79
C GLU A 9 -26.91 45.45 4.68
N GLU A 10 -27.86 45.73 3.79
CA GLU A 10 -29.03 44.90 3.47
C GLU A 10 -28.68 43.49 2.97
N LYS A 11 -27.47 43.31 2.43
CA LYS A 11 -26.99 42.06 1.82
C LYS A 11 -25.95 41.33 2.66
N LYS A 12 -25.40 41.95 3.72
CA LYS A 12 -24.35 41.35 4.55
C LYS A 12 -24.77 40.01 5.15
N GLN A 13 -26.00 39.91 5.67
CA GLN A 13 -26.48 38.66 6.27
C GLN A 13 -26.59 37.53 5.22
N GLN A 14 -27.08 37.83 4.02
CA GLN A 14 -27.15 36.87 2.92
C GLN A 14 -25.76 36.45 2.46
N PHE A 15 -24.83 37.39 2.35
CA PHE A 15 -23.44 37.12 1.99
C PHE A 15 -22.78 36.19 3.02
N THR A 16 -22.89 36.49 4.32
CA THR A 16 -22.33 35.65 5.38
C THR A 16 -22.93 34.25 5.38
N ALA A 17 -24.23 34.12 5.13
CA ALA A 17 -24.88 32.81 4.99
C ALA A 17 -24.29 32.01 3.82
N ILE A 18 -24.12 32.64 2.64
CA ILE A 18 -23.51 32.00 1.46
C ILE A 18 -22.07 31.57 1.74
N VAL A 19 -21.28 32.41 2.41
CA VAL A 19 -19.89 32.08 2.77
C VAL A 19 -19.85 30.86 3.71
N SER A 20 -20.70 30.86 4.74
CA SER A 20 -20.80 29.75 5.68
C SER A 20 -21.21 28.44 4.99
N GLU A 21 -22.25 28.49 4.15
CA GLU A 21 -22.69 27.33 3.37
C GLU A 21 -21.59 26.83 2.43
N GLY A 22 -20.91 27.75 1.73
CA GLY A 22 -19.78 27.44 0.86
C GLY A 22 -18.62 26.76 1.60
N GLN A 23 -18.33 27.19 2.83
CA GLN A 23 -17.33 26.55 3.69
C GLN A 23 -17.74 25.12 4.08
N ILE A 24 -18.99 24.92 4.47
CA ILE A 24 -19.52 23.58 4.82
C ILE A 24 -19.46 22.64 3.62
N ILE A 25 -19.91 23.10 2.45
CA ILE A 25 -19.86 22.33 1.20
C ILE A 25 -18.41 21.97 0.86
N SER A 26 -17.49 22.94 0.93
CA SER A 26 -16.07 22.73 0.62
C SER A 26 -15.43 21.72 1.57
N HIS A 27 -15.71 21.82 2.87
CA HIS A 27 -15.20 20.88 3.87
C HIS A 27 -15.75 19.46 3.64
N THR A 28 -17.05 19.35 3.36
CA THR A 28 -17.71 18.06 3.09
C THR A 28 -17.14 17.42 1.82
N ALA A 29 -16.95 18.20 0.77
CA ALA A 29 -16.35 17.73 -0.48
C ALA A 29 -14.90 17.27 -0.27
N LEU A 30 -14.10 18.04 0.48
CA LEU A 30 -12.72 17.66 0.81
C LEU A 30 -12.67 16.33 1.58
N GLN A 31 -13.53 16.17 2.58
CA GLN A 31 -13.60 14.94 3.35
C GLN A 31 -14.01 13.73 2.50
N ALA A 32 -14.99 13.90 1.61
CA ALA A 32 -15.38 12.86 0.66
C ALA A 32 -14.24 12.45 -0.28
N VAL A 33 -13.42 13.40 -0.74
CA VAL A 33 -12.23 13.11 -1.56
C VAL A 33 -11.17 12.36 -0.77
N LEU A 34 -10.93 12.74 0.50
CA LEU A 34 -9.99 12.03 1.38
C LEU A 34 -10.43 10.58 1.63
N ASP A 35 -11.72 10.36 1.90
CA ASP A 35 -12.28 9.03 2.10
C ASP A 35 -12.18 8.17 0.84
N MET A 36 -12.42 8.76 -0.34
CA MET A 36 -12.25 8.10 -1.62
C MET A 36 -10.79 7.72 -1.87
N ALA A 37 -9.84 8.62 -1.61
CA ALA A 37 -8.41 8.36 -1.76
C ALA A 37 -7.94 7.24 -0.81
N ASN A 38 -8.39 7.25 0.45
CA ASN A 38 -8.10 6.20 1.42
C ASN A 38 -8.69 4.84 0.98
N THR A 39 -9.93 4.84 0.48
CA THR A 39 -10.56 3.62 -0.05
C THR A 39 -9.78 3.07 -1.24
N ALA A 40 -9.41 3.93 -2.20
CA ALA A 40 -8.60 3.54 -3.34
C ALA A 40 -7.24 2.95 -2.90
N ALA A 41 -6.54 3.61 -1.98
CA ALA A 41 -5.27 3.12 -1.44
C ALA A 41 -5.40 1.74 -0.78
N ARG A 42 -6.44 1.53 0.04
CA ARG A 42 -6.73 0.23 0.67
C ARG A 42 -7.07 -0.85 -0.36
N SER A 43 -7.90 -0.54 -1.36
CA SER A 43 -8.23 -1.46 -2.45
C SER A 43 -6.98 -1.86 -3.24
N THR A 44 -6.10 -0.92 -3.56
CA THR A 44 -4.82 -1.19 -4.21
C THR A 44 -3.93 -2.07 -3.34
N ALA A 45 -3.80 -1.78 -2.05
CA ALA A 45 -3.02 -2.60 -1.12
C ALA A 45 -3.53 -4.05 -1.08
N THR A 46 -4.85 -4.26 -0.97
CA THR A 46 -5.45 -5.60 -1.02
C THR A 46 -5.17 -6.31 -2.35
N ALA A 47 -5.33 -5.62 -3.48
CA ALA A 47 -5.05 -6.20 -4.79
C ALA A 47 -3.57 -6.63 -4.94
N VAL A 48 -2.64 -5.81 -4.43
CA VAL A 48 -1.21 -6.14 -4.39
C VAL A 48 -0.96 -7.36 -3.52
N MET A 49 -1.52 -7.42 -2.31
CA MET A 49 -1.39 -8.58 -1.42
C MET A 49 -1.90 -9.86 -2.09
N MET A 50 -3.10 -9.83 -2.69
CA MET A 50 -3.66 -11.00 -3.39
C MET A 50 -2.78 -11.45 -4.55
N ARG A 51 -2.27 -10.50 -5.35
CA ARG A 51 -1.39 -10.81 -6.47
C ARG A 51 -0.05 -11.38 -6.00
N ARG A 52 0.51 -10.87 -4.90
CA ARG A 52 1.72 -11.43 -4.28
C ARG A 52 1.50 -12.84 -3.77
N GLY A 53 0.43 -13.09 -3.02
CA GLY A 53 0.09 -14.43 -2.54
C GLY A 53 -0.12 -15.43 -3.69
N SER A 54 -0.77 -15.02 -4.77
CA SER A 54 -0.91 -15.85 -5.98
C SER A 54 0.43 -16.12 -6.67
N TRP A 55 1.30 -15.13 -6.78
CA TRP A 55 2.62 -15.30 -7.38
C TRP A 55 3.55 -16.17 -6.51
N LEU A 56 3.54 -15.98 -5.19
CA LEU A 56 4.34 -16.78 -4.25
C LEU A 56 3.83 -18.22 -4.15
N SER A 57 2.52 -18.46 -4.14
CA SER A 57 1.98 -19.82 -4.12
C SER A 57 2.22 -20.60 -5.41
N SER A 58 2.31 -19.91 -6.56
CA SER A 58 2.72 -20.53 -7.83
C SER A 58 4.23 -20.66 -7.97
N SER A 59 5.01 -19.90 -7.18
CA SER A 59 6.46 -20.07 -7.11
C SER A 59 6.82 -21.35 -6.36
N SER A 60 7.92 -22.01 -6.76
CA SER A 60 8.46 -23.15 -6.02
C SER A 60 9.31 -22.72 -4.80
N PHE A 61 9.11 -21.52 -4.27
CA PHE A 61 9.89 -21.02 -3.14
C PHE A 61 9.51 -21.73 -1.84
N PRO A 62 10.47 -22.01 -0.94
CA PRO A 62 10.18 -22.51 0.39
C PRO A 62 9.34 -21.52 1.20
N ARG A 63 8.53 -22.03 2.14
CA ARG A 63 7.59 -21.24 2.95
C ARG A 63 8.25 -20.06 3.69
N GLU A 64 9.46 -20.25 4.19
CA GLU A 64 10.26 -19.21 4.86
C GLU A 64 10.64 -18.05 3.92
N VAL A 65 10.86 -18.36 2.64
CA VAL A 65 11.12 -17.33 1.61
C VAL A 65 9.83 -16.62 1.22
N GLN A 66 8.71 -17.34 1.17
CA GLN A 66 7.40 -16.75 0.88
C GLN A 66 6.99 -15.74 1.97
N SER A 67 7.11 -16.11 3.26
CA SER A 67 6.74 -15.21 4.37
C SER A 67 7.60 -13.93 4.38
N ASN A 68 8.91 -14.06 4.20
CA ASN A 68 9.80 -12.89 4.19
C ASN A 68 9.58 -11.97 2.98
N THR A 69 9.03 -12.51 1.88
CA THR A 69 8.78 -11.75 0.66
C THR A 69 7.41 -11.07 0.67
N GLU A 70 6.40 -11.71 1.26
CA GLU A 70 5.03 -11.19 1.36
C GLU A 70 4.97 -9.86 2.12
N ASP A 71 5.74 -9.74 3.20
CA ASP A 71 5.77 -8.58 4.11
C ASP A 71 6.56 -7.37 3.59
N LEU A 72 7.18 -7.47 2.40
CA LEU A 72 8.02 -6.39 1.88
C LEU A 72 7.19 -5.16 1.45
N PRO A 73 7.72 -3.93 1.55
CA PRO A 73 6.97 -2.74 1.15
C PRO A 73 6.62 -2.75 -0.36
N PHE A 74 5.50 -2.13 -0.71
CA PHE A 74 5.09 -1.87 -2.09
C PHE A 74 5.62 -0.51 -2.54
N ALA A 75 6.36 -0.46 -3.65
CA ALA A 75 7.01 0.77 -4.15
C ALA A 75 6.19 1.53 -5.22
N GLY A 76 5.00 1.03 -5.59
CA GLY A 76 4.09 1.71 -6.52
C GLY A 76 4.25 1.31 -7.99
N ASP A 77 5.47 1.11 -8.45
CA ASP A 77 5.85 0.82 -9.83
C ASP A 77 5.91 -0.69 -10.14
N LYS A 78 6.30 -1.50 -9.16
CA LYS A 78 6.39 -2.96 -9.26
C LYS A 78 5.68 -3.63 -8.09
N LEU A 79 5.31 -4.90 -8.29
CA LEU A 79 4.74 -5.79 -7.26
C LEU A 79 5.58 -5.80 -5.98
N TYR A 80 6.88 -5.58 -6.10
CA TYR A 80 7.85 -5.56 -5.03
C TYR A 80 8.80 -4.37 -5.22
N ALA A 81 9.26 -3.80 -4.11
CA ALA A 81 10.31 -2.77 -4.13
C ALA A 81 11.63 -3.34 -4.68
N SER A 82 12.52 -2.46 -5.16
CA SER A 82 13.83 -2.87 -5.70
C SER A 82 14.63 -3.75 -4.72
N ILE A 83 14.48 -3.47 -3.42
CA ILE A 83 15.13 -4.22 -2.32
C ILE A 83 14.78 -5.71 -2.31
N THR A 84 13.63 -6.11 -2.88
CA THR A 84 13.22 -7.51 -2.93
C THR A 84 14.16 -8.37 -3.78
N ASN A 85 14.75 -7.81 -4.85
CA ASN A 85 15.72 -8.54 -5.65
C ASN A 85 17.01 -8.81 -4.86
N ASP A 86 17.46 -7.81 -4.08
CA ASP A 86 18.65 -7.91 -3.25
C ASP A 86 18.46 -8.92 -2.12
N ILE A 87 17.28 -8.93 -1.48
CA ILE A 87 16.91 -9.94 -0.48
C ILE A 87 16.90 -11.33 -1.11
N LEU A 88 16.27 -11.50 -2.29
CA LEU A 88 16.24 -12.80 -2.97
C LEU A 88 17.64 -13.30 -3.34
N HIS A 89 18.52 -12.39 -3.77
CA HIS A 89 19.92 -12.70 -4.06
C HIS A 89 20.68 -13.10 -2.79
N SER A 90 20.55 -12.33 -1.72
CA SER A 90 21.16 -12.65 -0.41
C SER A 90 20.69 -14.00 0.13
N MET A 91 19.42 -14.35 -0.03
CA MET A 91 18.87 -15.64 0.42
C MET A 91 19.37 -16.81 -0.43
N LYS A 92 19.60 -16.58 -1.73
CA LYS A 92 20.23 -17.57 -2.61
C LYS A 92 21.69 -17.80 -2.20
N ASP A 93 22.43 -16.73 -1.91
CA ASP A 93 23.85 -16.80 -1.56
C ASP A 93 24.05 -17.42 -0.17
N SER A 94 23.17 -17.13 0.79
CA SER A 94 23.18 -17.79 2.10
C SER A 94 22.91 -19.30 1.97
N ARG A 95 21.96 -19.70 1.11
CA ARG A 95 21.70 -21.10 0.81
C ARG A 95 22.90 -21.78 0.14
N ALA A 96 23.53 -21.14 -0.84
CA ALA A 96 24.74 -21.67 -1.48
C ALA A 96 25.89 -21.84 -0.47
N THR A 97 26.02 -20.91 0.47
CA THR A 97 27.01 -20.98 1.56
C THR A 97 26.73 -22.14 2.50
N LEU A 98 25.47 -22.33 2.93
CA LEU A 98 25.07 -23.48 3.76
C LEU A 98 25.34 -24.81 3.07
N TRP A 99 25.09 -24.88 1.75
CA TRP A 99 25.44 -26.05 0.93
C TRP A 99 26.94 -26.31 0.92
N SER A 100 27.79 -25.27 0.78
CA SER A 100 29.25 -25.41 0.85
C SER A 100 29.74 -25.86 2.24
N LEU A 101 28.96 -25.60 3.30
CA LEU A 101 29.26 -26.01 4.67
C LEU A 101 28.73 -27.42 5.01
N GLY A 102 28.09 -28.10 4.05
CA GLY A 102 27.53 -29.44 4.25
C GLY A 102 26.24 -29.47 5.09
N ILE A 103 25.63 -28.31 5.35
CA ILE A 103 24.40 -28.19 6.12
C ILE A 103 23.22 -28.24 5.14
N GLN A 104 22.66 -29.43 4.93
CA GLN A 104 21.38 -29.57 4.21
C GLN A 104 20.22 -29.17 5.13
N THR A 105 19.43 -28.17 4.71
CA THR A 105 18.07 -28.00 5.23
C THR A 105 17.22 -29.18 4.78
N PRO A 106 16.38 -29.79 5.63
CA PRO A 106 15.51 -30.89 5.22
C PRO A 106 14.64 -30.41 4.06
N SER A 107 14.78 -31.03 2.89
CA SER A 107 13.76 -30.92 1.86
C SER A 107 12.54 -31.66 2.38
N ASP A 108 11.36 -31.03 2.42
CA ASP A 108 10.09 -31.72 2.64
C ASP A 108 9.97 -32.85 1.60
N GLN A 109 10.32 -34.07 2.02
CA GLN A 109 10.08 -35.28 1.28
C GLN A 109 8.56 -35.42 1.21
N LYS A 110 8.03 -35.29 -0.02
CA LYS A 110 6.66 -35.67 -0.34
C LYS A 110 6.42 -37.08 0.19
N ALA A 111 5.57 -37.21 1.20
CA ALA A 111 4.98 -38.48 1.58
C ALA A 111 4.07 -38.93 0.42
N THR A 112 4.58 -39.85 -0.39
CA THR A 112 3.76 -40.70 -1.25
C THR A 112 3.16 -41.79 -0.37
N ILE A 113 1.85 -41.71 -0.07
CA ILE A 113 0.91 -42.85 0.02
C ILE A 113 -0.47 -42.31 -0.37
#